data_AF-A0A150GCQ8-F1
#
_entry.id   AF-A0A150GCQ8-F1
#
_cell.length_a   1.000
_cell.length_b   1.000
_cell.length_c   1.000
_cell.angle_alpha   90.00
_cell.angle_beta   90.00
_cell.angle_gamma   90.00
#
_symmetry.space_group_name_H-M   'P 1'
#
loop_
_entity.id
_entity.type
_entity.pdbx_description
1 polymer ?
#
loop_
_entity_poly.entity_id
_entity_poly.type
_entity_poly.pdbx_seq_one_letter_code
_entity_poly.pdbx_strand_id
1 'polypeptide(L)'
;MAAAAPVAELPPPLPLEGSVTPSAWVPPEGRPGLYDAEGRLVLKALTLPELEAWCAAEGEPAPANRALQLWRWMYADPPAGSWLRSLEETLGRQNGFSAKFIERVSPRVTLDGGLVLQQVVRASDGTRKLVFGLTGGPAAGGSIEAVLIPVVRRAGLRDRLTICVSSQVGCAMNCQFCYTGRMGLLGNLTTAQIVEQVVEARRFLAEEGDKTQLTNLVFMGMGEPLHNTEAVLAAAEIVGHYLGLHISHNKMTISTVGLVPEMRSVLERSRVQMALSLHATTDEVRDWIVPVNRRYDLATLTAALEELFPKVVGEEGQGQREEEEAADTGSDSGILQQPCAQPSSISAQRCDASEAPHDASESHQRADDAGTSSSAFNKSRWLPPLEPRPAERPSAEAESSSGGASTSGSSGGVGRGDRSLLIEYTMLHGINDTLEDAERLAMMLSRVNCKVNLIVFNPHAGTRFQPSTDEDVSAFRSALVQRGLVCTIRDSRGDDEMAACGQLGNVGLAFRPSPLLEPPEKFRRFLLPPPPPPVQPAAAAARK
;
A
#
# COMPACT_ATOMS: atom_id res chain seq x y z
N MET A 1 67.65 -27.38 40.97
CA MET A 1 67.30 -26.52 39.83
C MET A 1 65.87 -26.06 40.03
N ALA A 2 65.69 -24.84 40.52
CA ALA A 2 64.38 -24.24 40.78
C ALA A 2 63.96 -23.41 39.57
N ALA A 3 62.74 -23.63 39.09
CA ALA A 3 62.15 -23.00 37.92
C ALA A 3 61.86 -21.51 38.17
N ALA A 4 62.18 -20.67 37.19
CA ALA A 4 61.94 -19.23 37.18
C ALA A 4 60.45 -18.92 36.93
N ALA A 5 59.93 -17.93 37.65
CA ALA A 5 58.57 -17.41 37.51
C ALA A 5 58.39 -16.57 36.23
N PRO A 6 57.18 -16.51 35.64
CA PRO A 6 56.92 -15.74 34.43
C PRO A 6 56.80 -14.24 34.72
N VAL A 7 57.32 -13.43 33.80
CA VAL A 7 57.27 -11.96 33.78
C VAL A 7 55.86 -11.52 33.39
N ALA A 8 55.23 -10.68 34.22
CA ALA A 8 53.93 -10.09 33.93
C ALA A 8 54.04 -9.06 32.79
N GLU A 9 53.30 -9.26 31.70
CA GLU A 9 53.10 -8.25 30.66
C GLU A 9 52.30 -7.07 31.20
N LEU A 10 52.80 -5.85 31.00
CA LEU A 10 52.08 -4.61 31.29
C LEU A 10 50.87 -4.49 30.34
N PRO A 11 49.69 -4.08 30.83
CA PRO A 11 48.53 -3.84 29.98
C PRO A 11 48.80 -2.68 29.00
N PRO A 12 48.21 -2.72 27.78
CA PRO A 12 48.40 -1.68 26.79
C PRO A 12 47.90 -0.32 27.31
N PRO A 13 48.52 0.80 26.89
CA PRO A 13 48.15 2.12 27.35
C PRO A 13 46.69 2.43 26.97
N LEU A 14 45.95 2.98 27.92
CA LEU A 14 44.59 3.47 27.70
C LEU A 14 44.60 4.59 26.64
N PRO A 15 43.62 4.62 25.72
CA PRO A 15 43.57 5.63 24.68
C PRO A 15 43.37 7.02 25.28
N LEU A 16 44.08 8.00 24.71
CA LEU A 16 43.98 9.42 25.08
C LEU A 16 42.54 9.92 24.86
N GLU A 17 41.97 10.54 25.89
CA GLU A 17 40.68 11.22 25.81
C GLU A 17 40.72 12.30 24.73
N GLY A 18 39.92 12.13 23.66
CA GLY A 18 39.78 13.13 22.61
C GLY A 18 39.68 12.63 21.17
N SER A 19 39.88 11.33 20.89
CA SER A 19 39.53 10.78 19.56
C SER A 19 38.11 10.21 19.59
N VAL A 20 37.14 10.96 19.08
CA VAL A 20 35.83 10.37 18.72
C VAL A 20 36.09 9.44 17.55
N THR A 21 36.30 8.15 17.82
CA THR A 21 36.12 7.13 16.79
C THR A 21 34.71 7.30 16.23
N PRO A 22 34.50 7.38 14.90
CA PRO A 22 33.16 7.36 14.34
C PRO A 22 32.43 6.16 14.93
N SER A 23 31.34 6.39 15.66
CA SER A 23 30.54 5.29 16.17
C SER A 23 30.13 4.44 14.97
N ALA A 24 30.50 3.16 14.96
CA ALA A 24 30.12 2.26 13.89
C ALA A 24 28.60 2.31 13.72
N TRP A 25 28.12 2.55 12.49
CA TRP A 25 26.70 2.53 12.21
C TRP A 25 26.13 1.15 12.55
N VAL A 26 25.06 1.12 13.33
CA VAL A 26 24.38 -0.12 13.70
C VAL A 26 23.13 -0.25 12.83
N PRO A 27 23.04 -1.28 11.97
CA PRO A 27 21.86 -1.51 11.16
C PRO A 27 20.65 -1.86 12.04
N PRO A 28 19.42 -1.47 11.64
CA PRO A 28 18.22 -1.86 12.38
C PRO A 28 18.06 -3.39 12.37
N GLU A 29 17.75 -3.96 13.53
CA GLU A 29 17.55 -5.40 13.69
C GLU A 29 16.28 -5.88 12.96
N GLY A 30 16.29 -7.12 12.48
CA GLY A 30 15.10 -7.78 11.93
C GLY A 30 14.59 -7.26 10.59
N ARG A 31 15.20 -6.24 9.97
CA ARG A 31 14.81 -5.74 8.65
C ARG A 31 15.50 -6.52 7.52
N PRO A 32 14.78 -7.32 6.71
CA PRO A 32 15.39 -8.09 5.64
C PRO A 32 15.87 -7.19 4.48
N GLY A 33 16.99 -7.58 3.88
CA GLY A 33 17.50 -6.98 2.63
C GLY A 33 17.93 -5.52 2.75
N LEU A 34 18.52 -5.15 3.90
CA LEU A 34 19.27 -3.90 4.04
C LEU A 34 20.49 -3.83 3.12
N TYR A 35 21.09 -4.97 2.81
CA TYR A 35 22.23 -5.08 1.91
C TYR A 35 21.84 -5.88 0.66
N ASP A 36 22.41 -5.50 -0.48
CA ASP A 36 22.28 -6.26 -1.72
C ASP A 36 23.20 -7.50 -1.75
N ALA A 37 23.17 -8.23 -2.85
CA ALA A 37 23.96 -9.46 -3.02
C ALA A 37 25.48 -9.20 -3.01
N GLU A 38 25.92 -7.98 -3.32
CA GLU A 38 27.32 -7.56 -3.29
C GLU A 38 27.74 -7.01 -1.92
N GLY A 39 26.83 -6.97 -0.93
CA GLY A 39 27.10 -6.46 0.41
C GLY A 39 27.05 -4.93 0.50
N ARG A 40 26.48 -4.23 -0.49
CA ARG A 40 26.30 -2.78 -0.46
C ARG A 40 25.00 -2.43 0.27
N LEU A 41 25.04 -1.38 1.09
CA LEU A 41 23.87 -0.88 1.81
C LEU A 41 22.86 -0.24 0.85
N VAL A 42 21.63 -0.73 0.86
CA VAL A 42 20.53 -0.19 0.07
C VAL A 42 19.96 1.04 0.78
N LEU A 43 20.33 2.25 0.35
CA LEU A 43 19.94 3.47 1.06
C LEU A 43 18.42 3.70 1.04
N LYS A 44 17.71 3.15 0.03
CA LYS A 44 16.25 3.20 -0.05
C LYS A 44 15.52 2.34 0.99
N ALA A 45 16.26 1.52 1.75
CA ALA A 45 15.71 0.73 2.85
C ALA A 45 15.79 1.47 4.21
N LEU A 46 16.38 2.67 4.25
CA LEU A 46 16.58 3.45 5.45
C LEU A 46 15.49 4.52 5.60
N THR A 47 14.96 4.65 6.81
CA THR A 47 14.20 5.84 7.23
C THR A 47 15.11 7.06 7.30
N LEU A 48 14.55 8.28 7.32
CA LEU A 48 15.37 9.48 7.35
C LEU A 48 16.31 9.52 8.59
N PRO A 49 15.87 9.21 9.82
CA PRO A 49 16.78 9.15 10.98
C PRO A 49 17.90 8.12 10.83
N GLU A 50 17.62 6.96 10.21
CA GLU A 50 18.63 5.94 9.95
C GLU A 50 19.64 6.39 8.89
N LEU A 51 19.17 7.11 7.87
CA LEU A 51 20.02 7.71 6.84
C LEU A 51 20.91 8.82 7.42
N GLU A 52 20.40 9.60 8.38
CA GLU A 52 21.17 10.60 9.13
C GLU A 52 22.26 9.95 9.98
N ALA A 53 21.92 8.91 10.74
CA ALA A 53 22.86 8.15 11.54
C ALA A 53 23.95 7.50 10.66
N TRP A 54 23.57 6.97 9.50
CA TRP A 54 24.52 6.44 8.53
C TRP A 54 25.45 7.54 7.98
N CYS A 55 24.91 8.70 7.57
CA CYS A 55 25.74 9.82 7.11
C CYS A 55 26.74 10.29 8.19
N ALA A 56 26.34 10.25 9.47
CA ALA A 56 27.22 10.60 10.58
C ALA A 56 28.38 9.61 10.73
N ALA A 57 28.09 8.31 10.62
CA ALA A 57 29.12 7.26 10.67
C ALA A 57 30.08 7.30 9.48
N GLU A 58 29.62 7.75 8.30
CA GLU A 58 30.44 8.00 7.12
C GLU A 58 31.33 9.27 7.22
N GLY A 59 31.24 9.98 8.34
CA GLY A 59 32.04 11.18 8.60
C GLY A 59 31.59 12.40 7.81
N GLU A 60 30.32 12.48 7.39
CA GLU A 60 29.81 13.68 6.73
C GLU A 60 29.82 14.87 7.71
N PRO A 61 30.31 16.05 7.30
CA PRO A 61 30.44 17.21 8.21
C PRO A 61 29.09 17.79 8.63
N ALA A 62 28.04 17.57 7.82
CA ALA A 62 26.66 17.93 8.14
C ALA A 62 25.72 16.76 7.80
N PRO A 63 25.66 15.72 8.66
CA PRO A 63 24.94 14.47 8.37
C PRO A 63 23.47 14.67 8.01
N ALA A 64 22.76 15.51 8.78
CA ALA A 64 21.36 15.83 8.52
C ALA A 64 21.14 16.47 7.14
N ASN A 65 22.01 17.41 6.75
CA ASN A 65 21.92 18.05 5.43
C ASN A 65 22.23 17.07 4.30
N ARG A 66 23.20 16.17 4.49
CA ARG A 66 23.53 15.14 3.49
C ARG A 66 22.38 14.14 3.34
N ALA A 67 21.86 13.64 4.46
CA ALA A 67 20.75 12.70 4.47
C ALA A 67 19.53 13.32 3.78
N LEU A 68 19.19 14.57 4.11
CA LEU A 68 18.08 15.27 3.45
C LEU A 68 18.31 15.49 1.96
N GLN A 69 19.55 15.76 1.53
CA GLN A 69 19.88 15.86 0.12
C GLN A 69 19.63 14.51 -0.60
N LEU A 70 20.17 13.41 -0.06
CA LEU A 70 19.93 12.06 -0.57
C LEU A 70 18.42 11.72 -0.59
N TRP A 71 17.72 12.03 0.50
CA TRP A 71 16.29 11.82 0.67
C TRP A 71 15.47 12.51 -0.43
N ARG A 72 15.72 13.79 -0.67
CA ARG A 72 15.01 14.56 -1.71
C ARG A 72 15.30 14.02 -3.11
N TRP A 73 16.54 13.64 -3.38
CA TRP A 73 16.91 13.01 -4.65
C TRP A 73 16.19 11.66 -4.87
N MET A 74 15.99 10.87 -3.80
CA MET A 74 15.28 9.59 -3.88
C MET A 74 13.76 9.76 -4.00
N TYR A 75 13.17 10.73 -3.27
CA TYR A 75 11.73 10.68 -2.97
C TYR A 75 10.92 11.95 -3.24
N ALA A 76 11.55 13.12 -3.41
CA ALA A 76 10.80 14.33 -3.71
C ALA A 76 10.38 14.37 -5.19
N ASP A 77 9.20 14.94 -5.45
CA ASP A 77 8.71 15.13 -6.81
C ASP A 77 9.55 16.19 -7.57
N PRO A 78 9.70 16.09 -8.90
CA PRO A 78 10.31 17.13 -9.71
C PRO A 78 9.61 18.49 -9.58
N PRO A 79 10.34 19.64 -9.64
CA PRO A 79 11.78 19.77 -9.89
C PRO A 79 12.66 19.63 -8.63
N ALA A 80 12.06 19.45 -7.45
CA ALA A 80 12.79 19.40 -6.17
C ALA A 80 13.53 18.07 -5.95
N GLY A 81 13.07 17.00 -6.60
CA GLY A 81 13.75 15.70 -6.68
C GLY A 81 13.73 15.13 -8.10
N SER A 82 14.35 13.97 -8.29
CA SER A 82 14.45 13.32 -9.60
C SER A 82 14.23 11.81 -9.56
N TRP A 83 13.86 11.28 -8.39
CA TRP A 83 13.81 9.85 -8.12
C TRP A 83 15.02 9.13 -8.72
N LEU A 84 16.19 9.23 -8.06
CA LEU A 84 17.41 8.62 -8.59
C LEU A 84 17.37 7.08 -8.57
N ARG A 85 18.08 6.46 -9.52
CA ARG A 85 18.40 5.02 -9.50
C ARG A 85 19.86 4.75 -9.13
N SER A 86 20.73 5.75 -9.30
CA SER A 86 22.16 5.69 -9.01
C SER A 86 22.69 7.06 -8.55
N LEU A 87 23.82 7.10 -7.84
CA LEU A 87 24.42 8.36 -7.41
C LEU A 87 25.08 9.10 -8.60
N GLU A 88 25.53 8.33 -9.58
CA GLU A 88 26.20 8.75 -10.81
C GLU A 88 25.31 9.67 -11.66
N GLU A 89 23.99 9.47 -11.60
CA GLU A 89 23.00 10.35 -12.26
C GLU A 89 23.09 11.82 -11.81
N THR A 90 23.68 12.10 -10.64
CA THR A 90 23.83 13.48 -10.14
C THR A 90 25.03 14.22 -10.70
N LEU A 91 25.95 13.53 -11.40
CA LEU A 91 27.15 14.15 -11.95
C LEU A 91 26.79 15.28 -12.93
N GLY A 92 27.37 16.46 -12.72
CA GLY A 92 27.13 17.65 -13.55
C GLY A 92 25.79 18.36 -13.30
N ARG A 93 24.92 17.85 -12.41
CA ARG A 93 23.69 18.53 -12.02
C ARG A 93 23.97 19.65 -11.01
N GLN A 94 23.14 20.69 -11.02
CA GLN A 94 23.14 21.69 -9.96
C GLN A 94 22.82 21.00 -8.62
N ASN A 95 23.64 21.25 -7.60
CA ASN A 95 23.57 20.57 -6.29
C ASN A 95 23.71 19.03 -6.38
N GLY A 96 24.36 18.51 -7.44
CA GLY A 96 24.74 17.11 -7.57
C GLY A 96 25.91 16.72 -6.67
N PHE A 97 26.16 15.42 -6.51
CA PHE A 97 27.30 14.94 -5.74
C PHE A 97 28.60 15.08 -6.53
N SER A 98 29.71 15.35 -5.83
CA SER A 98 31.02 15.44 -6.47
C SER A 98 31.50 14.05 -6.89
N ALA A 99 32.31 13.96 -7.95
CA ALA A 99 32.89 12.69 -8.40
C ALA A 99 33.65 11.97 -7.27
N LYS A 100 34.40 12.72 -6.45
CA LYS A 100 35.12 12.19 -5.28
C LYS A 100 34.18 11.59 -4.22
N PHE A 101 33.02 12.20 -4.01
CA PHE A 101 32.03 11.66 -3.06
C PHE A 101 31.46 10.33 -3.57
N ILE A 102 31.07 10.29 -4.84
CA ILE A 102 30.49 9.11 -5.49
C ILE A 102 31.50 7.95 -5.46
N GLU A 103 32.74 8.19 -5.90
CA GLU A 103 33.81 7.18 -5.89
C GLU A 103 34.07 6.59 -4.50
N ARG A 104 34.00 7.41 -3.44
CA ARG A 104 34.18 6.98 -2.05
C ARG A 104 33.01 6.13 -1.51
N VAL A 105 31.79 6.38 -1.98
CA VAL A 105 30.55 5.88 -1.37
C VAL A 105 29.92 4.74 -2.18
N SER A 106 29.90 4.83 -3.52
CA SER A 106 29.29 3.84 -4.43
C SER A 106 29.78 2.40 -4.25
N PRO A 107 31.02 2.09 -3.83
CA PRO A 107 31.43 0.70 -3.56
C PRO A 107 30.73 0.07 -2.35
N ARG A 108 30.11 0.87 -1.46
CA ARG A 108 29.54 0.42 -0.19
C ARG A 108 28.03 0.63 -0.10
N VAL A 109 27.43 1.34 -1.05
CA VAL A 109 25.99 1.62 -1.07
C VAL A 109 25.39 1.47 -2.45
N THR A 110 24.08 1.34 -2.50
CA THR A 110 23.31 1.36 -3.74
C THR A 110 22.00 2.13 -3.55
N LEU A 111 21.52 2.73 -4.65
CA LEU A 111 20.17 3.30 -4.77
C LEU A 111 19.23 2.38 -5.57
N ASP A 112 19.72 1.25 -6.06
CA ASP A 112 18.88 0.20 -6.64
C ASP A 112 18.11 -0.47 -5.51
N GLY A 113 16.78 -0.40 -5.57
CA GLY A 113 15.90 -1.03 -4.59
C GLY A 113 15.67 -2.53 -4.85
N GLY A 114 16.26 -3.11 -5.90
CA GLY A 114 16.11 -4.52 -6.24
C GLY A 114 14.78 -4.83 -6.93
N LEU A 115 14.21 -3.88 -7.67
CA LEU A 115 12.89 -3.96 -8.29
C LEU A 115 12.86 -3.18 -9.61
N VAL A 116 12.31 -3.78 -10.66
CA VAL A 116 12.24 -3.19 -12.01
C VAL A 116 10.83 -3.32 -12.57
N LEU A 117 10.27 -2.23 -13.09
CA LEU A 117 8.98 -2.24 -13.80
C LEU A 117 9.14 -2.97 -15.13
N GLN A 118 8.39 -4.05 -15.32
CA GLN A 118 8.44 -4.88 -16.52
C GLN A 118 7.29 -4.59 -17.48
N GLN A 119 6.08 -4.38 -16.93
CA GLN A 119 4.87 -4.20 -17.72
C GLN A 119 3.86 -3.34 -16.99
N VAL A 120 3.06 -2.59 -17.75
CA VAL A 120 1.86 -1.91 -17.25
C VAL A 120 0.66 -2.40 -18.05
N VAL A 121 -0.36 -2.87 -17.34
CA VAL A 121 -1.65 -3.31 -17.89
C VAL A 121 -2.73 -2.30 -17.49
N ARG A 122 -3.60 -1.92 -18.42
CA ARG A 122 -4.64 -0.89 -18.22
C ARG A 122 -6.01 -1.53 -18.35
N ALA A 123 -6.81 -1.41 -17.30
CA ALA A 123 -8.22 -1.81 -17.27
C ALA A 123 -9.12 -0.74 -17.90
N SER A 124 -10.33 -1.15 -18.26
CA SER A 124 -11.36 -0.27 -18.84
C SER A 124 -11.85 0.84 -17.89
N ASP A 125 -11.75 0.63 -16.57
CA ASP A 125 -12.16 1.58 -15.53
C ASP A 125 -11.06 2.61 -15.15
N GLY A 126 -9.93 2.59 -15.87
CA GLY A 126 -8.77 3.43 -15.60
C GLY A 126 -7.79 2.87 -14.58
N THR A 127 -8.09 1.71 -13.98
CA THR A 127 -7.16 0.99 -13.10
C THR A 127 -5.92 0.57 -13.90
N ARG A 128 -4.74 0.71 -13.28
CA ARG A 128 -3.45 0.38 -13.90
C ARG A 128 -2.70 -0.59 -13.03
N LYS A 129 -2.41 -1.77 -13.55
CA LYS A 129 -1.59 -2.79 -12.88
C LYS A 129 -0.16 -2.69 -13.35
N LEU A 130 0.76 -2.51 -12.42
CA LEU A 130 2.20 -2.44 -12.64
C LEU A 130 2.81 -3.78 -12.23
N VAL A 131 3.45 -4.46 -13.17
CA VAL A 131 4.12 -5.75 -12.95
C VAL A 131 5.61 -5.50 -12.80
N PHE A 132 6.18 -5.98 -11.71
CA PHE A 132 7.60 -5.80 -11.40
C PHE A 132 8.33 -7.12 -11.29
N GLY A 133 9.56 -7.15 -11.81
CA GLY A 133 10.53 -8.20 -11.55
C GLY A 133 11.45 -7.81 -10.39
N LEU A 134 11.80 -8.78 -9.54
CA LEU A 134 12.71 -8.56 -8.42
C LEU A 134 14.13 -8.97 -8.80
N THR A 135 15.07 -8.03 -8.71
CA THR A 135 16.49 -8.25 -9.04
C THR A 135 17.34 -8.55 -7.81
N GLY A 136 16.82 -8.34 -6.60
CA GLY A 136 17.54 -8.57 -5.34
C GLY A 136 16.62 -8.95 -4.18
N GLY A 137 17.22 -9.08 -2.98
CA GLY A 137 16.51 -9.42 -1.75
C GLY A 137 16.07 -10.89 -1.64
N PRO A 138 15.34 -11.25 -0.56
CA PRO A 138 14.98 -12.65 -0.27
C PRO A 138 14.12 -13.34 -1.34
N ALA A 139 13.42 -12.56 -2.16
CA ALA A 139 12.53 -13.06 -3.21
C ALA A 139 13.04 -12.74 -4.64
N ALA A 140 14.35 -12.52 -4.80
CA ALA A 140 14.98 -12.28 -6.10
C ALA A 140 14.59 -13.33 -7.15
N GLY A 141 14.39 -12.88 -8.39
CA GLY A 141 13.86 -13.71 -9.49
C GLY A 141 12.34 -13.88 -9.46
N GLY A 142 11.66 -13.45 -8.39
CA GLY A 142 10.21 -13.39 -8.31
C GLY A 142 9.61 -12.21 -9.09
N SER A 143 8.28 -12.23 -9.21
CA SER A 143 7.48 -11.15 -9.78
C SER A 143 6.39 -10.74 -8.79
N ILE A 144 6.14 -9.44 -8.70
CA ILE A 144 5.00 -8.87 -7.95
C ILE A 144 4.18 -7.93 -8.80
N GLU A 145 3.02 -7.54 -8.28
CA GLU A 145 2.14 -6.58 -8.91
C GLU A 145 1.78 -5.46 -7.92
N ALA A 146 1.66 -4.23 -8.41
CA ALA A 146 1.03 -3.12 -7.69
C ALA A 146 -0.10 -2.54 -8.55
N VAL A 147 -1.08 -1.89 -7.95
CA VAL A 147 -2.26 -1.41 -8.68
C VAL A 147 -2.55 0.05 -8.35
N LEU A 148 -2.62 0.90 -9.37
CA LEU A 148 -3.11 2.27 -9.28
C LEU A 148 -4.61 2.31 -9.57
N ILE A 149 -5.39 2.74 -8.58
CA ILE A 149 -6.85 2.75 -8.62
C ILE A 149 -7.33 4.22 -8.60
N PRO A 150 -7.75 4.77 -9.74
CA PRO A 150 -8.37 6.09 -9.77
C PRO A 150 -9.80 6.01 -9.26
N VAL A 151 -10.17 6.95 -8.38
CA VAL A 151 -11.53 7.13 -7.91
C VAL A 151 -11.94 8.56 -8.20
N VAL A 152 -12.75 8.69 -9.24
CA VAL A 152 -13.40 9.94 -9.62
C VAL A 152 -14.49 10.23 -8.61
N ARG A 153 -14.47 11.40 -7.99
CA ARG A 153 -15.51 11.79 -7.02
C ARG A 153 -16.52 12.74 -7.64
N ARG A 154 -17.69 12.85 -6.99
CA ARG A 154 -18.74 13.82 -7.36
C ARG A 154 -18.19 15.26 -7.32
N ALA A 155 -18.80 16.15 -8.10
CA ALA A 155 -18.41 17.54 -8.23
C ALA A 155 -18.23 18.22 -6.84
N GLY A 156 -17.06 18.82 -6.62
CA GLY A 156 -16.69 19.50 -5.37
C GLY A 156 -15.77 18.69 -4.43
N LEU A 157 -15.64 17.38 -4.62
CA LEU A 157 -14.67 16.54 -3.90
C LEU A 157 -13.44 16.28 -4.78
N ARG A 158 -12.25 16.25 -4.14
CA ARG A 158 -11.00 15.93 -4.85
C ARG A 158 -10.97 14.46 -5.25
N ASP A 159 -10.61 14.21 -6.50
CA ASP A 159 -10.29 12.88 -7.00
C ASP A 159 -9.19 12.23 -6.15
N ARG A 160 -9.26 10.91 -6.07
CA ARG A 160 -8.34 10.11 -5.26
C ARG A 160 -7.65 9.10 -6.16
N LEU A 161 -6.33 9.06 -6.11
CA LEU A 161 -5.55 7.97 -6.68
C LEU A 161 -4.95 7.16 -5.53
N THR A 162 -5.28 5.87 -5.50
CA THR A 162 -4.79 4.92 -4.48
C THR A 162 -3.79 3.97 -5.11
N ILE A 163 -2.66 3.73 -4.46
CA ILE A 163 -1.76 2.63 -4.82
C ILE A 163 -1.99 1.44 -3.89
N CYS A 164 -2.22 0.28 -4.47
CA CYS A 164 -2.23 -1.01 -3.79
C CYS A 164 -0.85 -1.64 -3.96
N VAL A 165 -0.12 -1.82 -2.86
CA VAL A 165 1.26 -2.34 -2.88
C VAL A 165 1.32 -3.77 -2.35
N SER A 166 2.25 -4.54 -2.89
CA SER A 166 2.62 -5.86 -2.41
C SER A 166 3.65 -5.78 -1.28
N SER A 167 3.63 -6.78 -0.39
CA SER A 167 4.55 -6.93 0.74
C SER A 167 5.37 -8.22 0.69
N GLN A 168 4.96 -9.19 -0.13
CA GLN A 168 5.64 -10.48 -0.32
C GLN A 168 5.48 -10.94 -1.78
N VAL A 169 6.31 -11.90 -2.22
CA VAL A 169 6.06 -12.66 -3.44
C VAL A 169 5.27 -13.91 -3.06
N GLY A 170 3.99 -13.90 -3.42
CA GLY A 170 3.03 -14.91 -2.96
C GLY A 170 2.59 -14.66 -1.50
N CYS A 171 1.94 -15.63 -0.87
CA CYS A 171 1.46 -15.50 0.51
C CYS A 171 1.34 -16.87 1.20
N ALA A 172 1.85 -16.95 2.44
CA ALA A 172 1.80 -18.19 3.23
C ALA A 172 0.44 -18.45 3.91
N MET A 173 -0.47 -17.47 3.91
CA MET A 173 -1.76 -17.60 4.63
C MET A 173 -2.73 -18.58 3.97
N ASN A 174 -2.53 -18.90 2.68
CA ASN A 174 -3.32 -19.86 1.92
C ASN A 174 -4.84 -19.60 1.98
N CYS A 175 -5.27 -18.33 1.91
CA CYS A 175 -6.70 -18.01 1.79
C CYS A 175 -7.26 -18.64 0.51
N GLN A 176 -8.31 -19.45 0.61
CA GLN A 176 -8.73 -20.34 -0.48
C GLN A 176 -9.38 -19.61 -1.67
N PHE A 177 -9.91 -18.42 -1.43
CA PHE A 177 -10.47 -17.53 -2.46
C PHE A 177 -9.43 -16.55 -3.05
N CYS A 178 -8.18 -16.60 -2.60
CA CYS A 178 -7.14 -15.64 -3.01
C CYS A 178 -6.16 -16.28 -3.99
N TYR A 179 -5.97 -15.66 -5.16
CA TYR A 179 -5.03 -16.12 -6.17
C TYR A 179 -3.59 -16.10 -5.66
N THR A 180 -3.18 -15.04 -4.96
CA THR A 180 -1.87 -14.95 -4.33
C THR A 180 -1.65 -16.04 -3.27
N GLY A 181 -2.68 -16.38 -2.49
CA GLY A 181 -2.61 -17.44 -1.48
C GLY A 181 -2.28 -18.81 -2.09
N ARG A 182 -2.73 -19.07 -3.32
CA ARG A 182 -2.46 -20.31 -4.06
C ARG A 182 -1.03 -20.41 -4.59
N MET A 183 -0.32 -19.30 -4.73
CA MET A 183 1.07 -19.31 -5.18
C MET A 183 2.04 -19.92 -4.15
N GLY A 184 1.61 -20.05 -2.88
CA GLY A 184 2.54 -20.26 -1.78
C GLY A 184 3.35 -18.99 -1.51
N LEU A 185 4.31 -19.07 -0.60
CA LEU A 185 5.23 -17.96 -0.31
C LEU A 185 6.60 -18.26 -0.90
N LEU A 186 7.09 -17.38 -1.78
CA LEU A 186 8.46 -17.42 -2.25
C LEU A 186 9.39 -16.65 -1.30
N GLY A 187 8.98 -15.48 -0.84
CA GLY A 187 9.75 -14.69 0.12
C GLY A 187 9.18 -13.31 0.42
N ASN A 188 9.73 -12.66 1.45
CA ASN A 188 9.38 -11.29 1.85
C ASN A 188 10.03 -10.27 0.91
N LEU A 189 9.32 -9.16 0.66
CA LEU A 189 9.92 -7.99 0.04
C LEU A 189 10.76 -7.20 1.06
N THR A 190 11.83 -6.58 0.59
CA THR A 190 12.60 -5.62 1.39
C THR A 190 11.84 -4.29 1.51
N THR A 191 12.22 -3.46 2.48
CA THR A 191 11.68 -2.10 2.60
C THR A 191 11.85 -1.31 1.31
N ALA A 192 13.03 -1.39 0.68
CA ALA A 192 13.29 -0.69 -0.59
C ALA A 192 12.36 -1.16 -1.71
N GLN A 193 12.09 -2.47 -1.83
CA GLN A 193 11.16 -3.01 -2.83
C GLN A 193 9.72 -2.55 -2.60
N ILE A 194 9.29 -2.41 -1.35
CA ILE A 194 7.97 -1.86 -1.03
C ILE A 194 7.89 -0.37 -1.42
N VAL A 195 8.90 0.41 -1.06
CA VAL A 195 8.96 1.86 -1.37
C VAL A 195 9.06 2.10 -2.87
N GLU A 196 9.86 1.31 -3.60
CA GLU A 196 10.06 1.49 -5.05
C GLU A 196 8.78 1.26 -5.85
N GLN A 197 7.82 0.46 -5.38
CA GLN A 197 6.50 0.37 -6.04
C GLN A 197 5.82 1.74 -6.12
N VAL A 198 5.95 2.57 -5.08
CA VAL A 198 5.39 3.92 -5.02
C VAL A 198 6.20 4.89 -5.89
N VAL A 199 7.53 4.80 -5.85
CA VAL A 199 8.43 5.64 -6.64
C VAL A 199 8.25 5.38 -8.13
N GLU A 200 8.25 4.12 -8.55
CA GLU A 200 8.04 3.74 -9.95
C GLU A 200 6.63 4.09 -10.43
N ALA A 201 5.60 3.98 -9.57
CA ALA A 201 4.28 4.46 -9.93
C ALA A 201 4.26 5.97 -10.20
N ARG A 202 4.95 6.79 -9.39
CA ARG A 202 5.05 8.24 -9.64
C ARG A 202 5.86 8.58 -10.88
N ARG A 203 6.97 7.85 -11.12
CA ARG A 203 7.76 7.96 -12.35
C ARG A 203 6.89 7.69 -13.58
N PHE A 204 6.19 6.56 -13.57
CA PHE A 204 5.26 6.18 -14.64
C PHE A 204 4.17 7.24 -14.88
N LEU A 205 3.53 7.76 -13.81
CA LEU A 205 2.53 8.82 -13.94
C LEU A 205 3.12 10.10 -14.57
N ALA A 206 4.33 10.50 -14.14
CA ALA A 206 5.00 11.67 -14.69
C ALA A 206 5.41 11.49 -16.16
N GLU A 207 5.87 10.30 -16.55
CA GLU A 207 6.21 9.96 -17.93
C GLU A 207 4.99 10.00 -18.86
N GLU A 208 3.83 9.60 -18.36
CA GLU A 208 2.54 9.70 -19.07
C GLU A 208 1.95 11.12 -19.06
N GLY A 209 2.59 12.06 -18.34
CA GLY A 209 2.05 13.41 -18.14
C GLY A 209 0.80 13.47 -17.24
N ASP A 210 0.48 12.39 -16.52
CA ASP A 210 -0.62 12.33 -15.56
C ASP A 210 -0.21 13.08 -14.28
N LYS A 211 -0.89 14.20 -14.02
CA LYS A 211 -0.63 15.07 -12.87
C LYS A 211 -1.46 14.70 -11.64
N THR A 212 -2.22 13.62 -11.70
CA THR A 212 -3.03 13.14 -10.58
C THR A 212 -2.14 12.79 -9.39
N GLN A 213 -2.41 13.41 -8.25
CA GLN A 213 -1.63 13.15 -7.05
C GLN A 213 -1.97 11.79 -6.45
N LEU A 214 -0.92 11.00 -6.20
CA LEU A 214 -1.03 9.77 -5.44
C LEU A 214 -1.24 10.11 -3.95
N THR A 215 -2.45 9.87 -3.45
CA THR A 215 -2.94 10.38 -2.17
C THR A 215 -3.19 9.31 -1.12
N ASN A 216 -3.34 8.06 -1.54
CA ASN A 216 -3.67 6.92 -0.69
C ASN A 216 -2.78 5.72 -1.00
N LEU A 217 -2.47 4.92 0.01
CA LEU A 217 -1.73 3.67 -0.11
C LEU A 217 -2.44 2.57 0.68
N VAL A 218 -2.56 1.38 0.11
CA VAL A 218 -3.08 0.21 0.82
C VAL A 218 -2.14 -0.98 0.66
N PHE A 219 -1.84 -1.68 1.76
CA PHE A 219 -1.15 -2.96 1.74
C PHE A 219 -2.18 -4.08 1.58
N MET A 220 -2.73 -4.16 0.37
CA MET A 220 -3.74 -5.14 -0.05
C MET A 220 -3.33 -5.83 -1.37
N GLY A 221 -2.06 -5.71 -1.74
CA GLY A 221 -1.48 -6.38 -2.89
C GLY A 221 -1.16 -7.84 -2.58
N MET A 222 -0.02 -8.31 -3.07
CA MET A 222 0.45 -9.67 -2.78
C MET A 222 1.10 -9.75 -1.40
N GLY A 223 0.73 -10.76 -0.61
CA GLY A 223 1.33 -11.07 0.70
C GLY A 223 0.47 -10.72 1.91
N GLU A 224 0.86 -11.24 3.07
CA GLU A 224 0.36 -10.84 4.38
C GLU A 224 1.33 -9.83 5.01
N PRO A 225 0.96 -8.53 5.09
CA PRO A 225 1.86 -7.49 5.58
C PRO A 225 2.40 -7.73 6.99
N LEU A 226 1.59 -8.31 7.88
CA LEU A 226 2.02 -8.61 9.26
C LEU A 226 2.90 -9.87 9.35
N HIS A 227 3.11 -10.58 8.25
CA HIS A 227 4.16 -11.60 8.12
C HIS A 227 5.48 -10.99 7.59
N ASN A 228 5.50 -9.66 7.40
CA ASN A 228 6.66 -8.86 7.01
C ASN A 228 6.69 -7.50 7.73
N THR A 229 6.33 -7.47 9.02
CA THR A 229 6.04 -6.26 9.80
C THR A 229 7.15 -5.21 9.75
N GLU A 230 8.41 -5.62 9.98
CA GLU A 230 9.53 -4.68 10.05
C GLU A 230 9.76 -3.94 8.72
N ALA A 231 9.67 -4.65 7.59
CA ALA A 231 9.85 -4.03 6.29
C ALA A 231 8.68 -3.09 5.95
N VAL A 232 7.44 -3.52 6.27
CA VAL A 232 6.20 -2.77 6.03
C VAL A 232 6.15 -1.48 6.85
N LEU A 233 6.49 -1.52 8.14
CA LEU A 233 6.49 -0.34 9.01
C LEU A 233 7.55 0.68 8.57
N ALA A 234 8.76 0.23 8.25
CA ALA A 234 9.80 1.11 7.72
C ALA A 234 9.39 1.73 6.37
N ALA A 235 8.75 0.96 5.48
CA ALA A 235 8.25 1.47 4.21
C ALA A 235 7.13 2.50 4.42
N ALA A 236 6.20 2.25 5.34
CA ALA A 236 5.15 3.20 5.69
C ALA A 236 5.74 4.52 6.23
N GLU A 237 6.77 4.46 7.08
CA GLU A 237 7.46 5.66 7.57
C GLU A 237 8.13 6.45 6.43
N ILE A 238 8.83 5.75 5.52
CA ILE A 238 9.48 6.39 4.36
C ILE A 238 8.46 7.05 3.43
N VAL A 239 7.40 6.32 3.08
CA VAL A 239 6.32 6.81 2.22
C VAL A 239 5.54 7.95 2.89
N GLY A 240 5.43 7.89 4.22
CA GLY A 240 4.74 8.88 5.05
C GLY A 240 5.48 10.19 5.25
N HIS A 241 6.80 10.19 5.04
CA HIS A 241 7.62 11.33 5.39
C HIS A 241 7.31 12.56 4.54
N TYR A 242 7.03 13.69 5.21
CA TYR A 242 6.59 14.94 4.57
C TYR A 242 7.65 15.61 3.69
N LEU A 243 8.94 15.29 3.88
CA LEU A 243 10.04 15.76 3.03
C LEU A 243 10.32 14.87 1.80
N GLY A 244 9.55 13.78 1.62
CA GLY A 244 9.69 12.84 0.51
C GLY A 244 8.36 12.58 -0.19
N LEU A 245 7.90 11.33 -0.16
CA LEU A 245 6.68 10.89 -0.85
C LEU A 245 5.41 11.48 -0.23
N HIS A 246 5.39 11.79 1.06
CA HIS A 246 4.34 12.57 1.71
C HIS A 246 2.90 12.02 1.52
N ILE A 247 2.71 10.72 1.64
CA ILE A 247 1.36 10.13 1.77
C ILE A 247 1.01 10.07 3.25
N SER A 248 -0.04 10.76 3.72
CA SER A 248 -0.36 10.77 5.16
C SER A 248 -0.64 9.36 5.71
N HIS A 249 -0.18 9.05 6.93
CA HIS A 249 -0.50 7.80 7.64
C HIS A 249 -2.02 7.55 7.75
N ASN A 250 -2.84 8.61 7.83
CA ASN A 250 -4.31 8.50 7.86
C ASN A 250 -4.91 8.13 6.49
N LYS A 251 -4.10 8.13 5.43
CA LYS A 251 -4.44 7.70 4.07
C LYS A 251 -3.72 6.41 3.67
N MET A 252 -3.00 5.81 4.62
CA MET A 252 -2.41 4.49 4.48
C MET A 252 -3.25 3.46 5.24
N THR A 253 -3.40 2.25 4.69
CA THR A 253 -4.08 1.15 5.38
C THR A 253 -3.28 -0.15 5.25
N ILE A 254 -2.99 -0.79 6.38
CA ILE A 254 -2.43 -2.15 6.43
C ILE A 254 -3.57 -3.13 6.64
N SER A 255 -3.81 -4.04 5.69
CA SER A 255 -4.75 -5.17 5.88
C SER A 255 -4.01 -6.39 6.43
N THR A 256 -4.70 -7.20 7.23
CA THR A 256 -4.18 -8.47 7.77
C THR A 256 -5.27 -9.53 7.85
N VAL A 257 -4.90 -10.80 7.74
CA VAL A 257 -5.78 -11.95 8.03
C VAL A 257 -5.96 -12.24 9.53
N GLY A 258 -5.35 -11.44 10.41
CA GLY A 258 -5.54 -11.54 11.86
C GLY A 258 -4.37 -12.19 12.60
N LEU A 259 -3.13 -11.77 12.31
CA LEU A 259 -1.97 -12.13 13.13
C LEU A 259 -1.97 -11.31 14.43
N VAL A 260 -2.73 -11.77 15.43
CA VAL A 260 -3.06 -11.01 16.65
C VAL A 260 -1.83 -10.37 17.35
N PRO A 261 -0.69 -11.07 17.58
CA PRO A 261 0.48 -10.45 18.20
C PRO A 261 1.04 -9.27 17.38
N GLU A 262 1.05 -9.40 16.05
CA GLU A 262 1.55 -8.38 15.15
C GLU A 262 0.60 -7.20 15.03
N MET A 263 -0.71 -7.44 15.11
CA MET A 263 -1.70 -6.35 15.19
C MET A 263 -1.41 -5.44 16.40
N ARG A 264 -1.10 -6.03 17.56
CA ARG A 264 -0.71 -5.28 18.77
C ARG A 264 0.56 -4.48 18.53
N SER A 265 1.61 -5.13 18.02
CA SER A 265 2.90 -4.51 17.68
C SER A 265 2.73 -3.30 16.75
N VAL A 266 1.98 -3.45 15.67
CA VAL A 266 1.75 -2.37 14.70
C VAL A 266 0.96 -1.21 15.31
N LEU A 267 -0.09 -1.48 16.06
CA LEU A 267 -0.90 -0.43 16.70
C LEU A 267 -0.15 0.31 17.80
N GLU A 268 0.87 -0.28 18.39
CA GLU A 268 1.75 0.39 19.36
C GLU A 268 2.81 1.27 18.68
N ARG A 269 3.28 0.86 17.51
CA ARG A 269 4.42 1.49 16.81
C ARG A 269 4.02 2.44 15.69
N SER A 270 2.78 2.40 15.22
CA SER A 270 2.34 3.13 14.03
C SER A 270 0.95 3.76 14.16
N ARG A 271 0.75 4.82 13.37
CA ARG A 271 -0.54 5.52 13.19
C ARG A 271 -1.27 5.14 11.90
N VAL A 272 -0.68 4.25 11.10
CA VAL A 272 -1.31 3.73 9.88
C VAL A 272 -2.65 3.07 10.22
N GLN A 273 -3.65 3.26 9.37
CA GLN A 273 -4.96 2.65 9.57
C GLN A 273 -4.86 1.12 9.41
N MET A 274 -5.72 0.38 10.09
CA MET A 274 -5.75 -1.09 10.02
C MET A 274 -7.04 -1.56 9.36
N ALA A 275 -6.91 -2.59 8.53
CA ALA A 275 -8.03 -3.38 8.04
C ALA A 275 -7.85 -4.85 8.46
N LEU A 276 -8.96 -5.56 8.65
CA LEU A 276 -8.99 -6.98 8.97
C LEU A 276 -9.76 -7.75 7.90
N SER A 277 -9.06 -8.68 7.25
CA SER A 277 -9.62 -9.70 6.36
C SER A 277 -10.32 -10.80 7.18
N LEU A 278 -11.57 -10.54 7.59
CA LEU A 278 -12.35 -11.42 8.48
C LEU A 278 -13.01 -12.56 7.71
N HIS A 279 -13.87 -12.20 6.75
CA HIS A 279 -14.51 -13.05 5.73
C HIS A 279 -15.41 -14.21 6.20
N ALA A 280 -15.56 -14.48 7.50
CA ALA A 280 -16.47 -15.51 7.98
C ALA A 280 -16.87 -15.28 9.43
N THR A 281 -18.02 -15.83 9.82
CA THR A 281 -18.62 -15.67 11.15
C THR A 281 -18.66 -16.96 11.97
N THR A 282 -18.15 -18.06 11.42
CA THR A 282 -18.01 -19.35 12.09
C THR A 282 -16.64 -19.95 11.81
N ASP A 283 -16.07 -20.66 12.78
CA ASP A 283 -14.75 -21.28 12.61
C ASP A 283 -14.75 -22.37 11.54
N GLU A 284 -15.85 -23.11 11.36
CA GLU A 284 -15.97 -24.12 10.28
C GLU A 284 -15.73 -23.52 8.89
N VAL A 285 -16.31 -22.34 8.63
CA VAL A 285 -16.08 -21.61 7.39
C VAL A 285 -14.68 -20.99 7.39
N ARG A 286 -14.31 -20.29 8.46
CA ARG A 286 -13.07 -19.51 8.49
C ARG A 286 -11.82 -20.37 8.45
N ASP A 287 -11.79 -21.50 9.15
CA ASP A 287 -10.70 -22.49 9.07
C ASP A 287 -10.47 -23.00 7.65
N TRP A 288 -11.55 -23.10 6.87
CA TRP A 288 -11.46 -23.49 5.48
C TRP A 288 -10.98 -22.33 4.61
N ILE A 289 -11.68 -21.18 4.61
CA ILE A 289 -11.41 -20.12 3.63
C ILE A 289 -10.23 -19.20 4.01
N VAL A 290 -9.91 -19.06 5.31
CA VAL A 290 -8.78 -18.29 5.86
C VAL A 290 -8.04 -19.15 6.92
N PRO A 291 -7.19 -20.11 6.50
CA PRO A 291 -6.63 -21.17 7.35
C PRO A 291 -5.88 -20.73 8.60
N VAL A 292 -5.40 -19.49 8.65
CA VAL A 292 -4.77 -18.89 9.85
C VAL A 292 -5.70 -18.94 11.08
N ASN A 293 -7.01 -19.05 10.86
CA ASN A 293 -8.02 -19.16 11.91
C ASN A 293 -7.78 -20.34 12.85
N ARG A 294 -7.19 -21.44 12.36
CA ARG A 294 -6.84 -22.59 13.21
C ARG A 294 -5.81 -22.26 14.30
N ARG A 295 -5.06 -21.16 14.10
CA ARG A 295 -4.10 -20.63 15.09
C ARG A 295 -4.70 -19.50 15.92
N TYR A 296 -5.49 -18.63 15.30
CA TYR A 296 -6.18 -17.52 15.94
C TYR A 296 -7.66 -17.60 15.56
N ASP A 297 -8.41 -18.37 16.33
CA ASP A 297 -9.84 -18.62 16.09
C ASP A 297 -10.67 -17.35 16.25
N LEU A 298 -11.95 -17.40 15.87
CA LEU A 298 -12.83 -16.25 15.95
C LEU A 298 -12.97 -15.71 17.37
N ALA A 299 -13.01 -16.57 18.39
CA ALA A 299 -13.09 -16.13 19.78
C ALA A 299 -11.84 -15.31 20.20
N THR A 300 -10.65 -15.82 19.88
CA THR A 300 -9.37 -15.14 20.13
C THR A 300 -9.28 -13.83 19.35
N LEU A 301 -9.68 -13.86 18.07
CA LEU A 301 -9.66 -12.68 17.21
C LEU A 301 -10.62 -11.62 17.74
N THR A 302 -11.89 -11.96 18.00
CA THR A 302 -12.90 -11.03 18.53
C THR A 302 -12.46 -10.42 19.85
N ALA A 303 -11.92 -11.21 20.79
CA ALA A 303 -11.38 -10.69 22.04
C ALA A 303 -10.27 -9.66 21.81
N ALA A 304 -9.38 -9.89 20.83
CA ALA A 304 -8.37 -8.92 20.45
C ALA A 304 -8.98 -7.67 19.80
N LEU A 305 -10.02 -7.79 18.97
CA LEU A 305 -10.69 -6.64 18.35
C LEU A 305 -11.36 -5.74 19.39
N GLU A 306 -12.05 -6.33 20.36
CA GLU A 306 -12.70 -5.59 21.45
C GLU A 306 -11.68 -4.81 22.30
N GLU A 307 -10.51 -5.41 22.54
CA GLU A 307 -9.43 -4.75 23.28
C GLU A 307 -8.75 -3.64 22.47
N LEU A 308 -8.46 -3.90 21.19
CA LEU A 308 -7.65 -3.01 20.35
C LEU A 308 -8.46 -1.86 19.74
N PHE A 309 -9.75 -2.07 19.51
CA PHE A 309 -10.66 -1.13 18.89
C PHE A 309 -11.98 -1.04 19.69
N PRO A 310 -11.95 -0.64 20.96
CA PRO A 310 -13.15 -0.60 21.79
C PRO A 310 -14.15 0.43 21.24
N LYS A 311 -15.42 0.05 21.12
CA LYS A 311 -16.49 0.98 20.80
C LYS A 311 -16.79 1.83 22.03
N VAL A 312 -16.52 3.14 21.96
CA VAL A 312 -16.88 4.08 23.03
C VAL A 312 -18.40 4.24 23.03
N VAL A 313 -19.05 3.79 24.10
CA VAL A 313 -20.47 4.03 24.34
C VAL A 313 -20.56 5.36 25.07
N GLY A 314 -20.96 6.42 24.37
CA GLY A 314 -21.32 7.68 25.02
C GLY A 314 -22.61 7.48 25.82
N GLU A 315 -22.60 7.82 27.10
CA GLU A 315 -23.83 8.17 27.82
C GLU A 315 -24.42 9.42 27.14
N GLU A 316 -25.64 9.29 26.61
CA GLU A 316 -26.54 10.36 26.16
C GLU A 316 -26.01 11.38 25.13
N GLY A 317 -26.54 11.28 23.91
CA GLY A 317 -26.35 12.28 22.86
C GLY A 317 -27.25 12.03 21.66
N GLN A 318 -28.57 12.01 21.88
CA GLN A 318 -29.53 12.20 20.79
C GLN A 318 -29.28 13.59 20.20
N GLY A 319 -28.82 13.65 18.95
CA GLY A 319 -28.68 14.90 18.20
C GLY A 319 -27.27 15.18 17.74
N GLN A 320 -26.81 14.41 16.74
CA GLN A 320 -25.83 14.78 15.70
C GLN A 320 -25.55 13.54 14.84
N ARG A 321 -26.54 13.14 14.04
CA ARG A 321 -26.37 12.14 12.98
C ARG A 321 -27.18 12.57 11.75
N GLU A 322 -26.77 13.66 11.11
CA GLU A 322 -27.34 14.07 9.81
C GLU A 322 -26.32 14.58 8.78
N GLU A 323 -25.01 14.67 9.06
CA GLU A 323 -24.06 15.25 8.08
C GLU A 323 -23.09 14.28 7.39
N GLU A 324 -23.04 12.99 7.75
CA GLU A 324 -22.16 12.02 7.05
C GLU A 324 -22.91 11.12 6.03
N GLU A 325 -24.23 11.27 5.90
CA GLU A 325 -25.11 10.40 5.09
C GLU A 325 -25.34 10.91 3.64
N ALA A 326 -24.74 12.04 3.26
CA ALA A 326 -24.88 12.62 1.91
C ALA A 326 -23.76 12.24 0.92
N ALA A 327 -22.81 11.40 1.33
CA ALA A 327 -21.80 10.84 0.45
C ALA A 327 -22.06 9.33 0.29
N ASP A 328 -22.55 8.95 -0.90
CA ASP A 328 -22.59 7.57 -1.42
C ASP A 328 -23.92 6.80 -1.31
N THR A 329 -24.96 7.31 -1.97
CA THR A 329 -26.03 6.48 -2.54
C THR A 329 -26.47 7.05 -3.89
N GLY A 330 -26.74 6.17 -4.86
CA GLY A 330 -27.26 6.55 -6.18
C GLY A 330 -27.15 5.43 -7.22
N SER A 331 -27.72 4.25 -6.93
CA SER A 331 -28.13 3.28 -7.95
C SER A 331 -29.66 3.20 -7.92
N ASP A 332 -30.29 3.70 -8.97
CA ASP A 332 -31.74 3.70 -9.16
C ASP A 332 -32.13 2.51 -10.04
N SER A 333 -32.97 1.62 -9.53
CA SER A 333 -33.74 0.72 -10.38
C SER A 333 -35.09 0.42 -9.72
N GLY A 334 -36.15 0.77 -10.45
CA GLY A 334 -37.53 0.49 -10.08
C GLY A 334 -38.41 0.54 -11.32
N ILE A 335 -38.44 -0.54 -12.09
CA ILE A 335 -39.50 -0.83 -13.07
C ILE A 335 -40.59 -1.63 -12.35
N LEU A 336 -41.82 -1.13 -12.36
CA LEU A 336 -43.04 -1.92 -12.19
C LEU A 336 -44.07 -1.50 -13.25
N GLN A 337 -44.56 -2.50 -14.00
CA GLN A 337 -45.52 -2.41 -15.10
C GLN A 337 -46.99 -2.39 -14.62
N GLN A 338 -47.87 -1.79 -15.44
CA GLN A 338 -49.18 -2.27 -15.96
C GLN A 338 -50.23 -1.12 -16.12
N PRO A 339 -51.35 -1.27 -16.89
CA PRO A 339 -51.41 -1.16 -18.36
C PRO A 339 -52.54 -0.23 -18.90
N CYS A 340 -52.44 0.12 -20.19
CA CYS A 340 -53.49 0.44 -21.19
C CYS A 340 -54.76 1.26 -20.82
N ALA A 341 -54.89 2.46 -21.42
CA ALA A 341 -56.13 2.99 -22.01
C ALA A 341 -55.80 4.02 -23.12
N GLN A 342 -56.41 3.88 -24.30
CA GLN A 342 -56.30 4.74 -25.49
C GLN A 342 -57.43 5.84 -25.55
N PRO A 343 -57.67 6.57 -26.66
CA PRO A 343 -56.86 7.64 -27.28
C PRO A 343 -57.71 8.88 -27.75
N SER A 344 -57.06 9.96 -28.21
CA SER A 344 -57.54 10.90 -29.25
C SER A 344 -56.46 11.98 -29.48
N SER A 345 -56.05 12.44 -30.66
CA SER A 345 -56.58 12.34 -32.03
C SER A 345 -55.62 13.01 -33.02
N ILE A 346 -55.49 12.43 -34.24
CA ILE A 346 -55.34 13.09 -35.58
C ILE A 346 -54.01 13.84 -35.85
N SER A 347 -53.26 13.71 -36.95
CA SER A 347 -53.27 12.96 -38.23
C SER A 347 -51.86 13.16 -38.86
N ALA A 348 -51.09 12.12 -39.18
CA ALA A 348 -50.95 11.47 -40.50
C ALA A 348 -50.39 12.34 -41.67
N GLN A 349 -49.15 12.05 -42.08
CA GLN A 349 -48.65 11.80 -43.47
C GLN A 349 -47.10 11.83 -43.43
N ARG A 350 -46.35 10.70 -43.55
CA ARG A 350 -45.91 9.96 -44.76
C ARG A 350 -45.27 10.88 -45.82
N CYS A 351 -44.12 10.64 -46.45
CA CYS A 351 -43.40 9.39 -46.77
C CYS A 351 -41.94 9.68 -47.19
N ASP A 352 -41.09 8.70 -46.93
CA ASP A 352 -40.05 8.06 -47.77
C ASP A 352 -38.90 8.81 -48.47
N ALA A 353 -37.75 8.17 -48.27
CA ALA A 353 -36.45 8.15 -48.91
C ALA A 353 -36.39 8.23 -50.46
N SER A 354 -35.27 8.77 -50.97
CA SER A 354 -34.28 8.02 -51.79
C SER A 354 -33.13 8.90 -52.35
N GLU A 355 -31.91 8.34 -52.31
CA GLU A 355 -30.81 8.41 -53.30
C GLU A 355 -29.92 9.67 -53.49
N ALA A 356 -28.63 9.39 -53.73
CA ALA A 356 -27.43 10.26 -53.83
C ALA A 356 -27.11 10.66 -55.30
N PRO A 357 -25.89 11.05 -55.76
CA PRO A 357 -24.66 11.67 -55.20
C PRO A 357 -24.11 12.84 -56.11
N HIS A 358 -22.78 13.15 -56.05
CA HIS A 358 -21.89 14.03 -56.89
C HIS A 358 -21.62 15.46 -56.37
N ASP A 359 -20.44 16.10 -56.47
CA ASP A 359 -19.05 15.78 -56.84
C ASP A 359 -18.16 17.04 -56.59
N ALA A 360 -16.84 16.90 -56.75
CA ALA A 360 -15.81 17.90 -57.11
C ALA A 360 -15.31 18.89 -56.02
N SER A 361 -14.05 18.74 -55.55
CA SER A 361 -12.76 19.29 -56.08
C SER A 361 -12.48 20.68 -55.47
N GLU A 362 -11.29 21.18 -55.14
CA GLU A 362 -9.89 21.05 -55.58
C GLU A 362 -9.08 21.90 -54.54
N SER A 363 -7.97 21.46 -53.93
CA SER A 363 -6.56 21.56 -54.38
C SER A 363 -5.68 22.62 -53.66
N HIS A 364 -4.37 22.31 -53.65
CA HIS A 364 -3.15 23.09 -53.31
C HIS A 364 -2.76 23.21 -51.82
N GLN A 365 -1.77 22.48 -51.26
CA GLN A 365 -0.33 22.24 -51.52
C GLN A 365 0.64 23.42 -51.32
N ARG A 366 1.56 23.22 -50.34
CA ARG A 366 3.00 23.59 -50.26
C ARG A 366 3.36 25.08 -50.23
N ALA A 367 4.47 25.56 -49.65
CA ALA A 367 5.55 25.10 -48.78
C ALA A 367 6.37 26.36 -48.40
N ASP A 368 7.22 26.25 -47.37
CA ASP A 368 8.47 27.00 -47.09
C ASP A 368 8.47 28.55 -47.06
N ASP A 369 8.92 29.16 -45.95
CA ASP A 369 10.28 29.73 -45.87
C ASP A 369 10.58 30.47 -44.56
N ALA A 370 11.88 30.54 -44.26
CA ALA A 370 12.51 31.12 -43.08
C ALA A 370 12.46 32.66 -43.00
N GLY A 371 12.59 33.22 -41.79
CA GLY A 371 12.77 34.66 -41.60
C GLY A 371 12.89 35.13 -40.14
N THR A 372 14.13 35.30 -39.71
CA THR A 372 14.62 36.07 -38.55
C THR A 372 13.75 37.25 -38.07
N SER A 373 13.56 37.37 -36.76
CA SER A 373 13.61 38.69 -36.10
C SER A 373 14.08 38.59 -34.65
N SER A 374 14.97 39.51 -34.31
CA SER A 374 15.56 39.76 -33.01
C SER A 374 14.54 40.30 -32.01
N SER A 375 14.59 39.87 -30.75
CA SER A 375 14.36 40.80 -29.64
C SER A 375 15.06 40.34 -28.36
N ALA A 376 15.49 41.33 -27.59
CA ALA A 376 16.45 41.27 -26.53
C ALA A 376 16.02 40.43 -25.32
N PHE A 377 16.97 39.64 -24.83
CA PHE A 377 16.87 38.83 -23.62
C PHE A 377 16.96 39.75 -22.39
N ASN A 378 15.83 40.00 -21.72
CA ASN A 378 15.83 40.73 -20.45
C ASN A 378 16.09 39.76 -19.29
N LYS A 379 17.30 39.84 -18.72
CA LYS A 379 17.67 39.25 -17.43
C LYS A 379 17.00 40.05 -16.32
N SER A 380 16.06 39.46 -15.57
CA SER A 380 15.88 39.65 -14.11
C SER A 380 14.50 39.18 -13.62
N ARG A 381 14.46 38.03 -12.93
CA ARG A 381 13.53 37.85 -11.81
C ARG A 381 14.06 36.76 -10.87
N TRP A 382 14.96 37.17 -10.00
CA TRP A 382 15.42 36.37 -8.87
C TRP A 382 14.31 36.31 -7.80
N LEU A 383 14.12 35.10 -7.25
CA LEU A 383 13.29 34.81 -6.08
C LEU A 383 13.87 35.49 -4.82
N PRO A 384 13.03 35.97 -3.87
CA PRO A 384 13.53 36.59 -2.65
C PRO A 384 14.11 35.56 -1.67
N PRO A 385 15.10 35.92 -0.85
CA PRO A 385 15.65 35.05 0.19
C PRO A 385 14.66 34.89 1.35
N LEU A 386 14.59 33.68 1.91
CA LEU A 386 13.86 33.40 3.15
C LEU A 386 14.63 34.01 4.34
N GLU A 387 14.03 34.97 5.01
CA GLU A 387 14.56 35.52 6.27
C GLU A 387 14.37 34.51 7.43
N PRO A 388 15.36 34.39 8.33
CA PRO A 388 15.24 33.57 9.54
C PRO A 388 14.36 34.29 10.57
N ARG A 389 13.39 33.57 11.17
CA ARG A 389 12.61 34.07 12.30
C ARG A 389 13.54 34.36 13.49
N PRO A 390 13.33 35.47 14.23
CA PRO A 390 14.21 35.85 15.31
C PRO A 390 14.05 34.92 16.53
N ALA A 391 15.18 34.59 17.12
CA ALA A 391 15.30 33.99 18.44
C ALA A 391 14.80 34.97 19.51
N GLU A 392 13.89 34.51 20.38
CA GLU A 392 13.52 35.22 21.59
C GLU A 392 14.75 35.37 22.49
N ARG A 393 14.99 36.59 23.00
CA ARG A 393 16.01 36.89 24.02
C ARG A 393 15.37 37.17 25.38
N PRO A 394 16.12 36.91 26.48
CA PRO A 394 15.59 36.87 27.84
C PRO A 394 15.77 38.19 28.61
N SER A 395 14.94 38.38 29.64
CA SER A 395 15.18 39.23 30.83
C SER A 395 14.04 38.95 31.84
N ALA A 396 14.30 38.31 32.99
CA ALA A 396 14.70 38.90 34.30
C ALA A 396 13.57 39.76 34.91
N GLU A 397 13.09 39.64 36.15
CA GLU A 397 13.37 38.91 37.40
C GLU A 397 12.13 39.14 38.31
N ALA A 398 11.73 38.17 39.16
CA ALA A 398 11.23 38.39 40.53
C ALA A 398 10.78 37.07 41.21
N GLU A 399 11.64 36.61 42.11
CA GLU A 399 11.37 36.07 43.45
C GLU A 399 10.55 34.78 43.69
N SER A 400 11.31 33.77 44.16
CA SER A 400 11.07 32.86 45.28
C SER A 400 9.76 32.06 45.36
N SER A 401 9.88 30.73 45.23
CA SER A 401 9.72 29.82 46.38
C SER A 401 9.94 28.35 45.97
N SER A 402 10.46 27.62 46.95
CA SER A 402 10.86 26.22 46.98
C SER A 402 9.85 25.19 46.46
N GLY A 403 10.35 24.17 45.75
CA GLY A 403 9.64 22.89 45.58
C GLY A 403 10.29 22.01 44.52
N GLY A 404 11.05 21.00 44.94
CA GLY A 404 11.59 19.99 44.03
C GLY A 404 10.46 19.21 43.35
N ALA A 405 10.59 18.96 42.04
CA ALA A 405 9.70 18.10 41.31
C ALA A 405 10.49 17.20 40.35
N SER A 406 10.29 15.91 40.58
CA SER A 406 10.67 14.76 39.79
C SER A 406 10.42 14.92 38.29
N THR A 407 11.40 14.49 37.50
CA THR A 407 11.27 14.21 36.07
C THR A 407 10.26 13.08 35.82
N SER A 408 9.07 13.40 35.32
CA SER A 408 8.22 12.44 34.61
C SER A 408 8.19 12.82 33.14
N GLY A 409 8.95 12.08 32.33
CA GLY A 409 8.83 12.11 30.87
C GLY A 409 7.44 11.62 30.48
N SER A 410 6.63 12.53 29.95
CA SER A 410 5.37 12.19 29.29
C SER A 410 5.68 11.57 27.94
N SER A 411 5.72 10.24 27.90
CA SER A 411 5.50 9.47 26.67
C SER A 411 4.06 9.72 26.24
N GLY A 412 3.86 10.58 25.24
CA GLY A 412 2.56 10.87 24.66
C GLY A 412 1.98 9.63 23.97
N GLY A 413 1.33 8.76 24.73
CA GLY A 413 0.52 7.66 24.21
C GLY A 413 -0.67 8.24 23.46
N VAL A 414 -0.76 7.96 22.16
CA VAL A 414 -1.97 8.20 21.38
C VAL A 414 -3.10 7.39 22.02
N GLY A 415 -4.19 8.06 22.41
CA GLY A 415 -5.33 7.41 23.03
C GLY A 415 -5.85 6.28 22.14
N ARG A 416 -5.82 5.03 22.63
CA ARG A 416 -6.31 3.84 21.91
C ARG A 416 -7.79 3.96 21.49
N GLY A 417 -8.58 4.84 22.12
CA GLY A 417 -10.03 4.94 21.97
C GLY A 417 -10.57 5.60 20.69
N ASP A 418 -9.74 6.20 19.83
CA ASP A 418 -10.22 6.93 18.63
C ASP A 418 -9.96 6.20 17.29
N ARG A 419 -9.34 5.00 17.34
CA ARG A 419 -9.06 4.24 16.13
C ARG A 419 -10.27 3.41 15.72
N SER A 420 -10.67 3.54 14.46
CA SER A 420 -11.70 2.70 13.83
C SER A 420 -11.04 1.65 12.94
N LEU A 421 -11.48 0.40 13.07
CA LEU A 421 -11.03 -0.72 12.25
C LEU A 421 -11.88 -0.85 10.99
N LEU A 422 -11.27 -1.11 9.83
CA LEU A 422 -12.00 -1.51 8.63
C LEU A 422 -12.10 -3.04 8.58
N ILE A 423 -13.31 -3.60 8.62
CA ILE A 423 -13.54 -5.03 8.42
C ILE A 423 -13.74 -5.29 6.93
N GLU A 424 -12.94 -6.17 6.36
CA GLU A 424 -13.11 -6.67 4.99
C GLU A 424 -13.83 -8.02 5.02
N TYR A 425 -14.92 -8.12 4.26
CA TYR A 425 -15.76 -9.32 4.20
C TYR A 425 -16.07 -9.68 2.75
N THR A 426 -15.40 -10.70 2.21
CA THR A 426 -15.60 -11.16 0.84
C THR A 426 -16.85 -12.00 0.75
N MET A 427 -17.78 -11.62 -0.12
CA MET A 427 -19.09 -12.25 -0.29
C MET A 427 -18.98 -13.44 -1.26
N LEU A 428 -19.06 -14.65 -0.71
CA LEU A 428 -18.92 -15.92 -1.43
C LEU A 428 -20.27 -16.64 -1.46
N HIS A 429 -20.81 -16.83 -2.66
CA HIS A 429 -22.18 -17.32 -2.85
C HIS A 429 -22.47 -18.65 -2.14
N GLY A 430 -23.46 -18.65 -1.26
CA GLY A 430 -23.94 -19.82 -0.52
C GLY A 430 -22.97 -20.34 0.55
N ILE A 431 -21.90 -19.60 0.84
CA ILE A 431 -20.86 -19.99 1.80
C ILE A 431 -20.93 -19.15 3.08
N ASN A 432 -20.95 -17.82 2.93
CA ASN A 432 -20.79 -16.88 4.04
C ASN A 432 -21.67 -15.62 3.88
N ASP A 433 -22.70 -15.67 3.04
CA ASP A 433 -23.50 -14.54 2.58
C ASP A 433 -24.98 -14.63 3.01
N THR A 434 -25.30 -15.48 3.98
CA THR A 434 -26.67 -15.61 4.49
C THR A 434 -27.06 -14.47 5.44
N LEU A 435 -28.35 -14.26 5.68
CA LEU A 435 -28.80 -13.29 6.68
C LEU A 435 -28.38 -13.72 8.09
N GLU A 436 -28.35 -15.01 8.37
CA GLU A 436 -27.84 -15.53 9.65
C GLU A 436 -26.34 -15.25 9.82
N ASP A 437 -25.55 -15.24 8.74
CA ASP A 437 -24.16 -14.76 8.76
C ASP A 437 -24.11 -13.27 9.11
N ALA A 438 -24.95 -12.43 8.50
CA ALA A 438 -25.00 -11.01 8.82
C ALA A 438 -25.35 -10.75 10.29
N GLU A 439 -26.29 -11.50 10.86
CA GLU A 439 -26.63 -11.42 12.28
C GLU A 439 -25.47 -11.83 13.19
N ARG A 440 -24.78 -12.93 12.87
CA ARG A 440 -23.57 -13.35 13.61
C ARG A 440 -22.48 -12.30 13.54
N LEU A 441 -22.25 -11.71 12.37
CA LEU A 441 -21.25 -10.65 12.18
C LEU A 441 -21.59 -9.41 13.01
N ALA A 442 -22.86 -8.99 13.01
CA ALA A 442 -23.31 -7.86 13.80
C ALA A 442 -23.13 -8.08 15.31
N MET A 443 -23.42 -9.28 15.80
CA MET A 443 -23.18 -9.64 17.21
C MET A 443 -21.68 -9.62 17.54
N MET A 444 -20.86 -10.24 16.71
CA MET A 444 -19.40 -10.31 16.88
C MET A 444 -18.74 -8.93 16.95
N LEU A 445 -19.22 -7.97 16.15
CA LEU A 445 -18.65 -6.62 16.06
C LEU A 445 -19.35 -5.60 16.95
N SER A 446 -20.33 -6.00 17.77
CA SER A 446 -21.17 -5.10 18.55
C SER A 446 -20.38 -4.16 19.49
N ARG A 447 -19.24 -4.63 20.00
CA ARG A 447 -18.34 -3.91 20.92
C ARG A 447 -17.08 -3.35 20.27
N VAL A 448 -16.96 -3.49 18.95
CA VAL A 448 -15.78 -3.07 18.17
C VAL A 448 -16.08 -1.76 17.42
N ASN A 449 -15.22 -0.76 17.58
CA ASN A 449 -15.25 0.46 16.76
C ASN A 449 -14.77 0.13 15.35
N CYS A 450 -15.71 -0.16 14.46
CA CYS A 450 -15.39 -0.56 13.10
C CYS A 450 -16.40 -0.10 12.06
N LYS A 451 -15.95 -0.13 10.81
CA LYS A 451 -16.77 -0.05 9.61
C LYS A 451 -16.61 -1.36 8.85
N VAL A 452 -17.69 -1.88 8.27
CA VAL A 452 -17.68 -3.11 7.46
C VAL A 452 -17.67 -2.74 5.99
N ASN A 453 -16.80 -3.40 5.23
CA ASN A 453 -16.68 -3.26 3.79
C ASN A 453 -16.92 -4.63 3.16
N LEU A 454 -18.08 -4.78 2.52
CA LEU A 454 -18.42 -5.98 1.76
C LEU A 454 -17.70 -5.93 0.42
N ILE A 455 -16.99 -7.01 0.08
CA ILE A 455 -16.25 -7.13 -1.17
C ILE A 455 -16.93 -8.22 -1.99
N VAL A 456 -17.54 -7.86 -3.11
CA VAL A 456 -18.04 -8.86 -4.05
C VAL A 456 -16.84 -9.65 -4.57
N PHE A 457 -16.92 -10.98 -4.49
CA PHE A 457 -15.80 -11.83 -4.85
C PHE A 457 -15.44 -11.67 -6.33
N ASN A 458 -14.16 -11.44 -6.61
CA ASN A 458 -13.63 -11.35 -7.98
C ASN A 458 -13.16 -12.74 -8.43
N PRO A 459 -13.85 -13.39 -9.39
CA PRO A 459 -13.44 -14.71 -9.88
C PRO A 459 -12.05 -14.68 -10.49
N HIS A 460 -11.34 -15.80 -10.42
CA HIS A 460 -10.03 -15.94 -11.05
C HIS A 460 -9.79 -17.38 -11.49
N ALA A 461 -8.80 -17.58 -12.37
CA ALA A 461 -8.47 -18.90 -12.88
C ALA A 461 -8.25 -19.93 -11.75
N GLY A 462 -8.99 -21.04 -11.80
CA GLY A 462 -8.90 -22.16 -10.86
C GLY A 462 -9.53 -21.95 -9.48
N THR A 463 -10.25 -20.85 -9.23
CA THR A 463 -11.17 -20.78 -8.08
C THR A 463 -12.38 -21.69 -8.30
N ARG A 464 -12.98 -22.15 -7.19
CA ARG A 464 -14.28 -22.83 -7.22
C ARG A 464 -15.40 -21.97 -6.63
N PHE A 465 -15.06 -20.83 -6.05
CA PHE A 465 -16.02 -19.90 -5.45
C PHE A 465 -16.73 -19.09 -6.53
N GLN A 466 -17.90 -18.56 -6.16
CA GLN A 466 -18.72 -17.72 -7.02
C GLN A 466 -19.06 -16.42 -6.25
N PRO A 467 -19.23 -15.30 -6.96
CA PRO A 467 -19.71 -14.07 -6.35
C PRO A 467 -21.14 -14.24 -5.87
N SER A 468 -21.45 -13.73 -4.68
CA SER A 468 -22.83 -13.57 -4.22
C SER A 468 -23.63 -12.68 -5.16
N THR A 469 -24.94 -12.85 -5.19
CA THR A 469 -25.84 -12.04 -6.01
C THR A 469 -25.95 -10.61 -5.48
N ASP A 470 -26.31 -9.66 -6.33
CA ASP A 470 -26.51 -8.27 -5.92
C ASP A 470 -27.64 -8.15 -4.88
N GLU A 471 -28.67 -8.99 -4.99
CA GLU A 471 -29.75 -9.09 -4.01
C GLU A 471 -29.23 -9.56 -2.64
N ASP A 472 -28.43 -10.64 -2.60
CA ASP A 472 -27.88 -11.17 -1.35
C ASP A 472 -26.93 -10.16 -0.70
N VAL A 473 -26.05 -9.52 -1.48
CA VAL A 473 -25.12 -8.50 -0.98
C VAL A 473 -25.87 -7.30 -0.41
N SER A 474 -26.93 -6.85 -1.10
CA SER A 474 -27.77 -5.73 -0.66
C SER A 474 -28.56 -6.08 0.61
N ALA A 475 -29.08 -7.30 0.71
CA ALA A 475 -29.79 -7.80 1.88
C ALA A 475 -28.85 -7.93 3.09
N PHE A 476 -27.65 -8.49 2.89
CA PHE A 476 -26.62 -8.63 3.92
C PHE A 476 -26.20 -7.26 4.46
N ARG A 477 -25.90 -6.29 3.57
CA ARG A 477 -25.61 -4.91 3.96
C ARG A 477 -26.75 -4.31 4.77
N SER A 478 -27.98 -4.45 4.30
CA SER A 478 -29.17 -3.89 4.96
C SER A 478 -29.33 -4.45 6.38
N ALA A 479 -29.11 -5.76 6.56
CA ALA A 479 -29.14 -6.40 7.88
C ALA A 479 -28.08 -5.83 8.82
N LEU A 480 -26.84 -5.60 8.36
CA LEU A 480 -25.79 -4.98 9.17
C LEU A 480 -26.12 -3.53 9.56
N VAL A 481 -26.63 -2.73 8.61
CA VAL A 481 -27.00 -1.34 8.84
C VAL A 481 -28.16 -1.24 9.86
N GLN A 482 -29.16 -2.12 9.76
CA GLN A 482 -30.26 -2.18 10.73
C GLN A 482 -29.79 -2.51 12.15
N ARG A 483 -28.65 -3.19 12.29
CA ARG A 483 -27.99 -3.45 13.59
C ARG A 483 -27.04 -2.32 14.04
N GLY A 484 -27.01 -1.21 13.31
CA GLY A 484 -26.25 -0.01 13.67
C GLY A 484 -24.77 -0.03 13.28
N LEU A 485 -24.36 -0.93 12.37
CA LEU A 485 -23.02 -0.93 11.79
C LEU A 485 -22.97 -0.03 10.55
N VAL A 486 -21.83 0.67 10.37
CA VAL A 486 -21.54 1.36 9.11
C VAL A 486 -21.07 0.31 8.12
N CYS A 487 -21.81 0.13 7.03
CA CYS A 487 -21.51 -0.91 6.03
C CYS A 487 -21.52 -0.35 4.60
N THR A 488 -20.40 -0.51 3.90
CA THR A 488 -20.23 -0.16 2.47
C THR A 488 -20.09 -1.41 1.63
N ILE A 489 -20.44 -1.31 0.34
CA ILE A 489 -20.11 -2.32 -0.67
C ILE A 489 -18.97 -1.73 -1.50
N ARG A 490 -17.91 -2.52 -1.69
CA ARG A 490 -16.74 -2.12 -2.46
C ARG A 490 -16.96 -2.44 -3.92
N ASP A 491 -16.92 -1.41 -4.77
CA ASP A 491 -16.85 -1.59 -6.22
C ASP A 491 -15.63 -2.43 -6.60
N SER A 492 -15.82 -3.39 -7.49
CA SER A 492 -14.69 -4.06 -8.14
C SER A 492 -13.97 -3.07 -9.06
N ARG A 493 -12.64 -3.14 -9.10
CA ARG A 493 -11.78 -2.25 -9.88
C ARG A 493 -10.68 -3.04 -10.57
N GLY A 494 -10.57 -2.89 -11.88
CA GLY A 494 -9.61 -3.60 -12.74
C GLY A 494 -9.78 -5.11 -12.84
N ASP A 495 -11.00 -5.63 -12.64
CA ASP A 495 -11.33 -7.06 -12.69
C ASP A 495 -11.06 -7.68 -14.07
N ASP A 496 -11.35 -6.92 -15.13
CA ASP A 496 -11.12 -7.28 -16.54
C ASP A 496 -9.65 -7.58 -16.86
N GLU A 497 -8.72 -7.08 -16.04
CA GLU A 497 -7.27 -7.26 -16.22
C GLU A 497 -6.57 -7.95 -15.04
N MET A 498 -7.32 -8.74 -14.25
CA MET A 498 -6.78 -9.45 -13.07
C MET A 498 -6.05 -8.49 -12.11
N ALA A 499 -6.62 -7.31 -11.88
CA ALA A 499 -6.08 -6.26 -11.00
C ALA A 499 -6.96 -6.00 -9.77
N ALA A 500 -8.10 -6.67 -9.65
CA ALA A 500 -8.98 -6.54 -8.51
C ALA A 500 -8.44 -7.29 -7.28
N CYS A 501 -9.04 -7.02 -6.12
CA CYS A 501 -8.64 -7.63 -4.86
C CYS A 501 -8.72 -9.16 -4.94
N GLY A 502 -7.62 -9.84 -4.59
CA GLY A 502 -7.52 -11.29 -4.61
C GLY A 502 -7.07 -11.91 -5.94
N GLN A 503 -6.87 -11.14 -7.00
CA GLN A 503 -6.49 -11.66 -8.33
C GLN A 503 -4.99 -11.58 -8.64
N LEU A 504 -4.21 -10.87 -7.83
CA LEU A 504 -2.83 -10.55 -8.17
C LEU A 504 -1.89 -11.77 -8.13
N GLY A 505 -1.00 -11.81 -9.11
CA GLY A 505 0.09 -12.78 -9.23
C GLY A 505 -0.05 -13.73 -10.41
N ASN A 506 0.75 -14.79 -10.38
CA ASN A 506 0.76 -15.83 -11.43
C ASN A 506 1.11 -17.18 -10.82
N VAL A 507 0.12 -18.07 -10.69
CA VAL A 507 0.33 -19.43 -10.14
C VAL A 507 1.26 -20.27 -11.01
N GLY A 508 1.37 -19.98 -12.31
CA GLY A 508 2.33 -20.64 -13.20
C GLY A 508 3.80 -20.34 -12.87
N LEU A 509 4.07 -19.27 -12.12
CA LEU A 509 5.41 -18.91 -11.63
C LEU A 509 5.70 -19.50 -10.24
N ALA A 510 4.72 -20.17 -9.60
CA ALA A 510 4.89 -20.74 -8.28
C ALA A 510 5.73 -22.04 -8.33
N PHE A 511 6.86 -22.07 -7.64
CA PHE A 511 7.67 -23.28 -7.51
C PHE A 511 6.95 -24.39 -6.71
N ARG A 512 6.16 -24.02 -5.70
CA ARG A 512 5.32 -24.91 -4.89
C ARG A 512 4.00 -24.21 -4.54
N PRO A 513 2.93 -24.40 -5.32
CA PRO A 513 1.63 -23.79 -5.01
C PRO A 513 1.08 -24.36 -3.69
N SER A 514 0.35 -23.51 -2.96
CA SER A 514 -0.33 -23.92 -1.73
C SER A 514 -1.41 -24.97 -2.02
N PRO A 515 -1.63 -25.93 -1.12
CA PRO A 515 -2.67 -26.93 -1.29
C PRO A 515 -4.06 -26.29 -1.23
N LEU A 516 -4.96 -26.75 -2.10
CA LEU A 516 -6.39 -26.49 -1.97
C LEU A 516 -6.95 -27.37 -0.85
N LEU A 517 -7.70 -26.76 0.04
CA LEU A 517 -8.34 -27.44 1.15
C LEU A 517 -9.70 -28.01 0.73
N GLU A 518 -10.00 -29.19 1.22
CA GLU A 518 -11.28 -29.84 0.95
C GLU A 518 -12.45 -29.01 1.53
N PRO A 519 -13.47 -28.70 0.71
CA PRO A 519 -14.62 -27.96 1.18
C PRO A 519 -15.49 -28.80 2.13
N PRO A 520 -16.04 -28.20 3.20
CA PRO A 520 -17.07 -28.84 4.02
C PRO A 520 -18.25 -29.30 3.17
N GLU A 521 -18.81 -30.47 3.49
CA GLU A 521 -19.76 -31.18 2.64
C GLU A 521 -20.98 -30.33 2.26
N LYS A 522 -21.53 -29.59 3.23
CA LYS A 522 -22.70 -28.72 3.06
C LYS A 522 -22.52 -27.61 2.02
N PHE A 523 -21.26 -27.23 1.75
CA PHE A 523 -20.92 -26.15 0.83
C PHE A 523 -20.60 -26.62 -0.59
N ARG A 524 -20.38 -27.92 -0.80
CA ARG A 524 -19.96 -28.47 -2.10
C ARG A 524 -20.92 -28.15 -3.24
N ARG A 525 -22.22 -28.04 -2.94
CA ARG A 525 -23.27 -27.71 -3.92
C ARG A 525 -23.19 -26.30 -4.50
N PHE A 526 -22.54 -25.37 -3.80
CA PHE A 526 -22.40 -23.98 -4.23
C PHE A 526 -21.09 -23.72 -4.98
N LEU A 527 -20.19 -24.70 -4.99
CA LEU A 527 -18.90 -24.60 -5.63
C LEU A 527 -18.97 -25.02 -7.09
N LEU A 528 -18.22 -24.32 -7.92
CA LEU A 528 -17.94 -24.75 -9.29
C LEU A 528 -17.23 -26.12 -9.28
N PRO A 529 -17.39 -26.91 -10.37
CA PRO A 529 -16.67 -28.16 -10.52
C PRO A 529 -15.15 -27.92 -10.39
N PRO A 530 -14.40 -28.93 -9.91
CA PRO A 530 -12.97 -28.79 -9.75
C PRO A 530 -12.31 -28.43 -11.10
N PRO A 531 -11.32 -27.53 -11.10
CA PRO A 531 -10.60 -27.22 -12.32
C PRO A 531 -9.90 -28.48 -12.86
N PRO A 532 -9.74 -28.61 -14.19
CA PRO A 532 -9.02 -29.73 -14.76
C PRO A 532 -7.58 -29.78 -14.20
N PRO A 533 -6.98 -30.98 -14.04
CA PRO A 533 -5.62 -31.10 -13.52
C PRO A 533 -4.64 -30.33 -14.43
N PRO A 534 -3.57 -29.74 -13.86
CA PRO A 534 -2.57 -29.05 -14.66
C PRO A 534 -1.97 -30.02 -15.69
N VAL A 535 -1.99 -29.63 -16.96
CA VAL A 535 -1.33 -30.37 -18.03
C VAL A 535 0.16 -30.32 -17.74
N GLN A 536 0.76 -31.44 -17.32
CA GLN A 536 2.20 -31.52 -17.16
C GLN A 536 2.84 -31.21 -18.51
N PRO A 537 3.83 -30.30 -18.60
CA PRO A 537 4.57 -30.11 -19.83
C PRO A 537 5.16 -31.45 -20.23
N ALA A 538 4.83 -31.92 -21.43
CA ALA A 538 5.38 -33.16 -21.96
C ALA A 538 6.89 -33.09 -21.83
N ALA A 539 7.46 -34.01 -21.03
CA ALA A 539 8.90 -34.15 -20.91
C ALA A 539 9.47 -34.22 -22.33
N ALA A 540 10.23 -33.18 -22.71
CA ALA A 540 10.94 -33.17 -23.97
C ALA A 540 11.81 -34.43 -23.98
N ALA A 541 11.37 -35.44 -24.74
CA ALA A 541 12.07 -36.69 -24.87
C ALA A 541 13.48 -36.35 -25.37
N ALA A 542 14.46 -36.56 -24.49
CA ALA A 542 15.87 -36.52 -24.82
C ALA A 542 16.10 -37.46 -26.01
N ARG A 543 16.21 -36.89 -27.21
CA ARG A 543 16.72 -37.61 -28.37
C ARG A 543 18.24 -37.68 -28.18
N LYS A 544 18.70 -38.92 -28.06
CA LYS A 544 20.09 -39.36 -28.05
C LYS A 544 20.91 -38.77 -29.19
#